data_AF-A0A2A2FB37-F1
#
_entry.id   AF-A0A2A2FB37-F1
#
_cell.length_a   1.000
_cell.length_b   1.000
_cell.length_c   1.000
_cell.angle_alpha   90.00
_cell.angle_beta   90.00
_cell.angle_gamma   90.00
#
_symmetry.space_group_name_H-M   'P 1'
#
loop_
_entity.id
_entity.type
_entity.pdbx_description
1 polymer ?
#
loop_
_entity_poly.entity_id
_entity_poly.type
_entity_poly.pdbx_seq_one_letter_code
_entity_poly.pdbx_strand_id
1 'polypeptide(L)'
;MSDQPSAADEIMDGVYRALRAHGYADLTMQDIADECSKSKSLLHYHYDTKEDLLVAFLDRVITDSERRIAAHADDPPAERLAGFIGWFVFEPEAVDREAFHIALLELRTQGPFNEPIREQLVRSDRLLRGTVVDILESGIEEGVFRDVDVEETAALLVATLDGARTRQITLSRGATAADGDEAEGESAAAERSDGSDGSDDSDDSDGSDEDGSADEGSGHAPSDGTAGVSDTADRPEPAYTRAVAEAALRRIVEPLLAAGAELPSLEDGIAAMAPVDEDERE
;
A
#
# COMPACT_ATOMS: atom_id res chain seq x y z
N MET A 1 -2.50 6.76 37.02
CA MET A 1 -3.08 5.42 36.81
C MET A 1 -2.14 4.74 35.86
N SER A 2 -1.57 3.60 36.23
CA SER A 2 -0.52 2.94 35.45
C SER A 2 -1.00 2.65 34.04
N ASP A 3 -0.30 3.21 33.04
CA ASP A 3 -0.57 3.09 31.60
C ASP A 3 -0.08 1.72 31.08
N GLN A 4 -0.45 0.64 31.77
CA GLN A 4 -0.14 -0.71 31.30
C GLN A 4 -1.22 -1.14 30.30
N PRO A 5 -0.84 -1.57 29.08
CA PRO A 5 -1.79 -2.06 28.10
C PRO A 5 -2.59 -3.21 28.72
N SER A 6 -3.90 -3.21 28.47
CA SER A 6 -4.74 -4.28 28.97
C SER A 6 -4.37 -5.61 28.30
N ALA A 7 -4.74 -6.74 28.91
CA ALA A 7 -4.54 -8.04 28.27
C ALA A 7 -5.23 -8.11 26.89
N ALA A 8 -6.31 -7.36 26.67
CA ALA A 8 -6.97 -7.26 25.37
C ALA A 8 -6.13 -6.45 24.36
N ASP A 9 -5.48 -5.36 24.78
CA ASP A 9 -4.59 -4.58 23.91
C ASP A 9 -3.38 -5.43 23.47
N GLU A 10 -2.73 -6.13 24.41
CA GLU A 10 -1.60 -7.03 24.09
C GLU A 10 -2.00 -8.14 23.10
N ILE A 11 -3.25 -8.64 23.20
CA ILE A 11 -3.78 -9.62 22.25
C ILE A 11 -3.92 -8.97 20.87
N MET A 12 -4.54 -7.78 20.78
CA MET A 12 -4.72 -7.08 19.50
C MET A 12 -3.40 -6.78 18.79
N ASP A 13 -2.35 -6.44 19.54
CA ASP A 13 -1.01 -6.24 18.98
C ASP A 13 -0.43 -7.55 18.42
N GLY A 14 -0.68 -8.68 19.10
CA GLY A 14 -0.33 -10.01 18.59
C GLY A 14 -1.10 -10.38 17.33
N VAL A 15 -2.39 -10.02 17.25
CA VAL A 15 -3.20 -10.20 16.03
C VAL A 15 -2.65 -9.37 14.88
N TYR A 16 -2.27 -8.12 15.14
CA TYR A 16 -1.64 -7.25 14.14
C TYR A 16 -0.36 -7.88 13.58
N ARG A 17 0.54 -8.35 14.46
CA ARG A 17 1.79 -9.02 14.06
C ARG A 17 1.53 -10.30 13.27
N ALA A 18 0.59 -11.12 13.72
CA ALA A 18 0.26 -12.37 13.05
C ALA A 18 -0.37 -12.15 11.66
N LEU A 19 -1.27 -11.16 11.51
CA LEU A 19 -1.84 -10.78 10.21
C LEU A 19 -0.76 -10.27 9.25
N ARG A 20 0.18 -9.46 9.75
CA ARG A 20 1.33 -8.99 8.96
C ARG A 20 2.22 -10.15 8.49
N ALA A 21 2.46 -11.14 9.35
CA ALA A 21 3.37 -12.25 9.05
C ALA A 21 2.73 -13.34 8.17
N HIS A 22 1.43 -13.62 8.35
CA HIS A 22 0.76 -14.79 7.76
C HIS A 22 -0.36 -14.43 6.77
N GLY A 23 -0.72 -13.16 6.63
CA GLY A 23 -1.94 -12.76 5.94
C GLY A 23 -3.20 -13.19 6.72
N TYR A 24 -4.39 -13.04 6.13
CA TYR A 24 -5.64 -13.52 6.72
C TYR A 24 -5.91 -14.99 6.36
N ALA A 25 -5.61 -15.40 5.12
CA ALA A 25 -5.99 -16.71 4.59
C ALA A 25 -5.39 -17.88 5.41
N ASP A 26 -4.09 -17.82 5.69
CA ASP A 26 -3.37 -18.89 6.39
C ASP A 26 -3.34 -18.70 7.92
N LEU A 27 -3.88 -17.59 8.44
CA LEU A 27 -3.85 -17.28 9.87
C LEU A 27 -4.61 -18.30 10.71
N THR A 28 -3.98 -18.83 11.75
CA THR A 28 -4.61 -19.71 12.73
C THR A 28 -4.61 -19.11 14.13
N MET A 29 -5.46 -19.65 15.02
CA MET A 29 -5.42 -19.33 16.45
C MET A 29 -4.08 -19.70 17.12
N GLN A 30 -3.30 -20.61 16.51
CA GLN A 30 -1.97 -20.94 17.01
C GLN A 30 -0.96 -19.85 16.65
N ASP A 31 -0.97 -19.39 15.39
CA ASP A 31 -0.06 -18.33 14.94
C ASP A 31 -0.27 -17.05 15.75
N ILE A 32 -1.53 -16.70 16.03
CA ILE A 32 -1.86 -15.57 16.91
C ILE A 32 -1.33 -15.79 18.33
N ALA A 33 -1.45 -17.01 18.87
CA ALA A 33 -0.93 -17.33 20.21
C ALA A 33 0.59 -17.24 20.27
N ASP A 34 1.27 -17.60 19.19
CA ASP A 34 2.74 -17.58 19.10
C ASP A 34 3.26 -16.12 18.98
N GLU A 35 2.48 -15.23 18.36
CA GLU A 35 2.76 -13.78 18.28
C GLU A 35 2.25 -12.98 19.50
N CYS A 36 1.43 -13.58 20.34
CA CYS A 36 1.00 -13.02 21.61
C CYS A 36 1.99 -13.41 22.72
N SER A 37 2.24 -12.49 23.65
CA SER A 37 2.88 -12.81 24.94
C SER A 37 2.04 -13.78 25.81
N LYS A 38 0.86 -14.19 25.32
CA LYS A 38 -0.20 -14.88 26.05
C LYS A 38 -0.40 -16.29 25.50
N SER A 39 -0.66 -17.24 26.39
CA SER A 39 -0.96 -18.61 26.00
C SER A 39 -2.25 -18.71 25.16
N LYS A 40 -2.30 -19.69 24.25
CA LYS A 40 -3.53 -20.04 23.49
C LYS A 40 -4.77 -20.25 24.36
N SER A 41 -4.60 -20.81 25.56
CA SER A 41 -5.70 -20.97 26.53
C SER A 41 -6.28 -19.64 27.00
N LEU A 42 -5.46 -18.59 27.08
CA LEU A 42 -5.92 -17.24 27.43
C LEU A 42 -6.64 -16.59 26.25
N LEU A 43 -6.18 -16.82 25.01
CA LEU A 43 -6.90 -16.37 23.82
C LEU A 43 -8.31 -17.00 23.77
N HIS A 44 -8.42 -18.31 23.97
CA HIS A 44 -9.72 -18.99 24.02
C HIS A 44 -10.60 -18.58 25.21
N TYR A 45 -10.01 -18.02 26.27
CA TYR A 45 -10.80 -17.46 27.37
C TYR A 45 -11.47 -16.12 26.98
N HIS A 46 -10.82 -15.34 26.10
CA HIS A 46 -11.34 -14.05 25.65
C HIS A 46 -12.14 -14.13 24.34
N TYR A 47 -11.79 -15.07 23.47
CA TYR A 47 -12.35 -15.21 22.12
C TYR A 47 -12.56 -16.68 21.78
N ASP A 48 -13.82 -17.05 21.52
CA ASP A 48 -14.17 -18.44 21.24
C ASP A 48 -13.64 -18.91 19.87
N THR A 49 -13.63 -18.02 18.88
CA THR A 49 -13.22 -18.31 17.51
C THR A 49 -12.19 -17.30 16.95
N LYS A 50 -11.51 -17.67 15.85
CA LYS A 50 -10.69 -16.75 15.04
C LYS A 50 -11.52 -15.56 14.59
N GLU A 51 -12.79 -15.78 14.26
CA GLU A 51 -13.70 -14.75 13.76
C GLU A 51 -14.02 -13.71 14.84
N ASP A 52 -14.36 -14.15 16.07
CA ASP A 52 -14.62 -13.23 17.19
C ASP A 52 -13.42 -12.33 17.47
N LEU A 53 -12.22 -12.91 17.40
CA LEU A 53 -10.97 -12.19 17.57
C LEU A 53 -10.73 -11.19 16.44
N LEU A 54 -11.01 -11.54 15.18
CA LEU A 54 -10.87 -10.61 14.06
C LEU A 54 -11.93 -9.50 14.07
N VAL A 55 -13.14 -9.77 14.55
CA VAL A 55 -14.16 -8.74 14.77
C VAL A 55 -13.71 -7.75 15.84
N ALA A 56 -13.16 -8.25 16.96
CA ALA A 56 -12.58 -7.39 18.00
C ALA A 56 -11.37 -6.60 17.49
N PHE A 57 -10.56 -7.20 16.62
CA PHE A 57 -9.45 -6.51 15.96
C PHE A 57 -9.92 -5.39 15.04
N LEU A 58 -10.93 -5.63 14.21
CA LEU A 58 -11.53 -4.59 13.37
C LEU A 58 -12.13 -3.45 14.22
N ASP A 59 -12.84 -3.79 15.30
CA ASP A 59 -13.36 -2.82 16.26
C ASP A 59 -12.24 -1.95 16.84
N ARG A 60 -11.10 -2.55 17.20
CA ARG A 60 -9.92 -1.82 17.67
C ARG A 60 -9.37 -0.88 16.60
N VAL A 61 -9.15 -1.36 15.38
CA VAL A 61 -8.63 -0.54 14.26
C VAL A 61 -9.55 0.65 13.95
N ILE A 62 -10.87 0.43 13.99
CA ILE A 62 -11.87 1.50 13.76
C ILE A 62 -11.86 2.49 14.93
N THR A 63 -11.77 2.01 16.17
CA THR A 63 -11.71 2.89 17.35
C THR A 63 -10.42 3.71 17.40
N ASP A 64 -9.29 3.13 16.99
CA ASP A 64 -8.03 3.85 16.83
C ASP A 64 -8.13 4.94 15.76
N SER A 65 -8.84 4.64 14.67
CA SER A 65 -9.15 5.61 13.63
C SER A 65 -10.00 6.77 14.14
N GLU A 66 -11.08 6.48 14.87
CA GLU A 66 -11.94 7.49 15.52
C GLU A 66 -11.13 8.42 16.43
N ARG A 67 -10.22 7.86 17.23
CA ARG A 67 -9.33 8.63 18.11
C ARG A 67 -8.41 9.56 17.34
N ARG A 68 -7.80 9.09 16.25
CA ARG A 68 -6.92 9.91 15.40
C ARG A 68 -7.70 11.05 14.75
N ILE A 69 -8.88 10.77 14.20
CA ILE A 69 -9.75 11.79 13.62
C ILE A 69 -10.11 12.86 14.67
N ALA A 70 -10.47 12.44 15.88
CA ALA A 70 -10.82 13.36 16.96
C ALA A 70 -9.63 14.21 17.43
N ALA A 71 -8.40 13.70 17.36
CA ALA A 71 -7.20 14.44 17.76
C ALA A 71 -6.92 15.66 16.86
N HIS A 72 -7.40 15.63 15.60
CA HIS A 72 -7.25 16.70 14.61
C HIS A 72 -8.55 17.50 14.40
N ALA A 73 -9.52 17.39 15.31
CA ALA A 73 -10.83 18.02 15.12
C ALA A 73 -10.78 19.56 15.09
N ASP A 74 -9.80 20.15 15.78
CA ASP A 74 -9.62 21.61 15.90
C ASP A 74 -8.69 22.19 14.80
N ASP A 75 -8.10 21.35 13.95
CA ASP A 75 -7.25 21.80 12.85
C ASP A 75 -8.10 22.47 11.74
N PRO A 76 -7.51 23.36 10.92
CA PRO A 76 -8.23 23.99 9.81
C PRO A 76 -8.88 22.96 8.87
N PRO A 77 -10.11 23.15 8.38
CA PRO A 77 -10.83 22.15 7.57
C PRO A 77 -10.06 21.66 6.34
N ALA A 78 -9.32 22.54 5.68
CA ALA A 78 -8.45 22.18 4.56
C ALA A 78 -7.32 21.21 5.00
N GLU A 79 -6.66 21.51 6.12
CA GLU A 79 -5.58 20.67 6.67
C GLU A 79 -6.12 19.32 7.14
N ARG A 80 -7.29 19.29 7.79
CA ARG A 80 -7.99 18.05 8.16
C ARG A 80 -8.29 17.17 6.95
N LEU A 81 -8.74 17.77 5.84
CA LEU A 81 -9.03 17.03 4.61
C LEU A 81 -7.75 16.48 3.97
N ALA A 82 -6.66 17.25 3.98
CA ALA A 82 -5.36 16.76 3.51
C ALA A 82 -4.80 15.66 4.39
N GLY A 83 -4.94 15.76 5.71
CA GLY A 83 -4.59 14.71 6.66
C GLY A 83 -5.38 13.43 6.39
N PHE A 84 -6.69 13.54 6.22
CA PHE A 84 -7.55 12.42 5.84
C PHE A 84 -7.09 11.76 4.54
N ILE A 85 -6.78 12.54 3.50
CA ILE A 85 -6.25 12.02 2.23
C ILE A 85 -4.88 11.34 2.43
N GLY A 86 -3.98 11.98 3.18
CA GLY A 86 -2.65 11.48 3.51
C GLY A 86 -2.67 10.15 4.25
N TRP A 87 -3.69 9.90 5.07
CA TRP A 87 -3.89 8.62 5.74
C TRP A 87 -4.07 7.44 4.78
N PHE A 88 -4.53 7.69 3.54
CA PHE A 88 -4.64 6.64 2.54
C PHE A 88 -3.30 6.20 1.97
N VAL A 89 -2.31 7.10 2.00
CA VAL A 89 -0.99 6.92 1.42
C VAL A 89 -0.09 6.09 2.33
N PHE A 90 0.61 5.14 1.73
CA PHE A 90 1.75 4.45 2.32
C PHE A 90 2.81 4.30 1.24
N GLU A 91 4.06 4.52 1.63
CA GLU A 91 5.20 4.43 0.71
C GLU A 91 5.55 2.96 0.44
N PRO A 92 6.13 2.63 -0.73
CA PRO A 92 6.48 1.26 -1.10
C PRO A 92 7.46 0.61 -0.11
N GLU A 93 8.30 1.40 0.56
CA GLU A 93 9.29 0.93 1.53
C GLU A 93 8.66 0.59 2.90
N ALA A 94 7.39 0.96 3.12
CA ALA A 94 6.65 0.65 4.34
C ALA A 94 6.08 -0.78 4.30
N VAL A 95 6.95 -1.78 4.17
CA VAL A 95 6.62 -3.22 3.99
C VAL A 95 5.60 -3.71 5.02
N ASP A 96 5.77 -3.30 6.28
CA ASP A 96 4.88 -3.71 7.37
C ASP A 96 3.46 -3.16 7.21
N ARG A 97 3.35 -1.93 6.73
CA ARG A 97 2.07 -1.25 6.46
C ARG A 97 1.41 -1.82 5.21
N GLU A 98 2.20 -2.17 4.18
CA GLU A 98 1.70 -2.87 3.00
C GLU A 98 1.14 -4.25 3.36
N ALA A 99 1.88 -5.08 4.09
CA ALA A 99 1.45 -6.41 4.53
C ALA A 99 0.18 -6.34 5.40
N PHE A 100 0.10 -5.36 6.31
CA PHE A 100 -1.12 -5.11 7.07
C PHE A 100 -2.31 -4.76 6.18
N HIS A 101 -2.11 -3.89 5.18
CA HIS A 101 -3.18 -3.52 4.25
C HIS A 101 -3.59 -4.67 3.31
N ILE A 102 -2.67 -5.57 2.93
CA ILE A 102 -2.99 -6.83 2.25
C ILE A 102 -3.93 -7.67 3.12
N ALA A 103 -3.56 -7.92 4.37
CA ALA A 103 -4.38 -8.71 5.29
C ALA A 103 -5.76 -8.08 5.51
N LEU A 104 -5.85 -6.74 5.59
CA LEU A 104 -7.11 -6.03 5.70
C LEU A 104 -7.95 -6.13 4.42
N LEU A 105 -7.32 -6.13 3.23
CA LEU A 105 -8.02 -6.37 1.96
C LEU A 105 -8.61 -7.79 1.92
N GLU A 106 -7.83 -8.81 2.30
CA GLU A 106 -8.31 -10.19 2.41
C GLU A 106 -9.49 -10.30 3.38
N LEU A 107 -9.40 -9.66 4.55
CA LEU A 107 -10.48 -9.65 5.54
C LEU A 107 -11.75 -8.98 5.02
N ARG A 108 -11.63 -7.89 4.23
CA ARG A 108 -12.78 -7.23 3.58
C ARG A 108 -13.55 -8.18 2.66
N THR A 109 -12.87 -9.11 1.99
CA THR A 109 -13.53 -10.07 1.09
C THR A 109 -14.46 -11.06 1.81
N GLN A 110 -14.35 -11.16 3.14
CA GLN A 110 -15.20 -12.01 3.96
C GLN A 110 -16.55 -11.38 4.31
N GLY A 111 -16.70 -10.06 4.19
CA GLY A 111 -17.93 -9.35 4.52
C GLY A 111 -19.22 -9.92 3.89
N PRO A 112 -19.24 -10.35 2.61
CA PRO A 112 -20.41 -10.98 2.02
C PRO A 112 -20.82 -12.32 2.64
N PHE A 113 -19.93 -12.97 3.39
CA PHE A 113 -20.11 -14.32 3.92
C PHE A 113 -20.12 -14.37 5.46
N ASN A 114 -19.67 -13.30 6.13
CA ASN A 114 -19.56 -13.22 7.58
C ASN A 114 -20.21 -11.91 8.07
N GLU A 115 -21.38 -12.04 8.71
CA GLU A 115 -22.20 -10.91 9.14
C GLU A 115 -21.51 -10.02 10.19
N PRO A 116 -20.90 -10.57 11.27
CA PRO A 116 -20.12 -9.76 12.21
C PRO A 116 -19.01 -8.94 11.57
N ILE A 117 -18.25 -9.52 10.62
CA ILE A 117 -17.23 -8.78 9.87
C ILE A 117 -17.90 -7.69 9.02
N ARG A 118 -18.99 -8.01 8.32
CA ARG A 118 -19.74 -7.04 7.51
C ARG A 118 -20.19 -5.83 8.31
N GLU A 119 -20.66 -6.02 9.54
CA GLU A 119 -21.08 -4.93 10.43
C GLU A 119 -19.92 -3.97 10.75
N GLN A 120 -18.73 -4.52 11.02
CA GLN A 120 -17.53 -3.69 11.23
C GLN A 120 -17.11 -2.95 9.96
N LEU A 121 -17.17 -3.59 8.79
CA LEU A 121 -16.87 -2.94 7.51
C LEU A 121 -17.84 -1.78 7.22
N VAL A 122 -19.14 -1.96 7.51
CA VAL A 122 -20.14 -0.90 7.40
C VAL A 122 -19.87 0.24 8.38
N ARG A 123 -19.45 -0.07 9.61
CA ARG A 123 -19.03 0.97 10.57
C ARG A 123 -17.82 1.75 10.05
N SER A 124 -16.83 1.06 9.49
CA SER A 124 -15.63 1.69 8.90
C SER A 124 -15.99 2.62 7.73
N ASP A 125 -16.87 2.18 6.80
CA ASP A 125 -17.33 3.04 5.69
C ASP A 125 -18.07 4.28 6.19
N ARG A 126 -18.95 4.13 7.19
CA ARG A 126 -19.64 5.27 7.81
C ARG A 126 -18.67 6.24 8.47
N LEU A 127 -17.65 5.74 9.17
CA LEU A 127 -16.63 6.58 9.79
C LEU A 127 -15.88 7.39 8.73
N LEU A 128 -15.39 6.73 7.67
CA LEU A 128 -14.61 7.38 6.63
C LEU A 128 -15.43 8.43 5.88
N ARG A 129 -16.64 8.10 5.46
CA ARG A 129 -17.54 9.03 4.77
C ARG A 129 -17.99 10.17 5.69
N GLY A 130 -18.39 9.84 6.91
CA GLY A 130 -18.82 10.81 7.92
C GLY A 130 -17.72 11.82 8.23
N THR A 131 -16.46 11.36 8.37
CA THR A 131 -15.31 12.24 8.59
C THR A 131 -15.17 13.29 7.49
N VAL A 132 -15.30 12.89 6.22
CA VAL A 132 -15.20 13.84 5.10
C VAL A 132 -16.41 14.78 5.08
N VAL A 133 -17.62 14.29 5.35
CA VAL A 133 -18.81 15.13 5.47
C VAL A 133 -18.62 16.19 6.55
N ASP A 134 -18.23 15.78 7.76
CA ASP A 134 -18.01 16.69 8.90
C ASP A 134 -16.96 17.77 8.59
N ILE A 135 -15.87 17.39 7.89
CA ILE A 135 -14.82 18.34 7.46
C ILE A 135 -15.37 19.32 6.42
N LEU A 136 -16.13 18.84 5.42
CA LEU A 136 -16.67 19.69 4.37
C LEU A 136 -17.74 20.64 4.90
N GLU A 137 -18.64 20.18 5.78
CA GLU A 137 -19.65 21.01 6.43
C GLU A 137 -19.00 22.15 7.24
N SER A 138 -18.06 21.83 8.12
CA SER A 138 -17.30 22.84 8.89
C SER A 138 -16.55 23.81 7.99
N GLY A 139 -15.89 23.33 6.92
CA GLY A 139 -15.21 24.21 5.98
C GLY A 139 -16.14 25.09 5.15
N ILE A 140 -17.37 24.66 4.85
CA ILE A 140 -18.40 25.49 4.20
C ILE A 140 -18.89 26.57 5.18
N GLU A 141 -19.15 26.21 6.44
CA GLU A 141 -19.58 27.15 7.48
C GLU A 141 -18.52 28.22 7.76
N GLU A 142 -17.24 27.84 7.74
CA GLU A 142 -16.09 28.73 7.93
C GLU A 142 -15.72 29.53 6.66
N GLY A 143 -16.35 29.23 5.52
CA GLY A 143 -16.07 29.88 4.24
C GLY A 143 -14.74 29.48 3.60
N VAL A 144 -14.15 28.37 4.03
CA VAL A 144 -12.94 27.75 3.46
C VAL A 144 -13.28 26.96 2.19
N PHE A 145 -14.44 26.30 2.19
CA PHE A 145 -14.97 25.58 1.03
C PHE A 145 -16.21 26.27 0.46
N ARG A 146 -16.43 26.09 -0.83
CA ARG A 146 -17.67 26.46 -1.51
C ARG A 146 -18.77 25.46 -1.17
N ASP A 147 -20.01 25.92 -1.26
CA ASP A 147 -21.21 25.10 -1.08
C ASP A 147 -21.27 23.96 -2.14
N VAL A 148 -21.38 22.72 -1.65
CA VAL A 148 -21.43 21.48 -2.44
C VAL A 148 -22.32 20.45 -1.77
N ASP A 149 -22.72 19.43 -2.54
CA ASP A 149 -23.27 18.20 -1.98
C ASP A 149 -22.16 17.45 -1.25
N VAL A 150 -22.17 17.52 0.08
CA VAL A 150 -21.09 16.98 0.92
C VAL A 150 -21.10 15.46 0.94
N GLU A 151 -22.27 14.83 0.87
CA GLU A 151 -22.42 13.38 0.85
C GLU A 151 -21.92 12.76 -0.47
N GLU A 152 -22.26 13.34 -1.61
CA GLU A 152 -21.76 12.89 -2.92
C GLU A 152 -20.24 13.13 -3.04
N THR A 153 -19.75 14.27 -2.54
CA THR A 153 -18.32 14.60 -2.56
C THR A 153 -17.52 13.65 -1.67
N ALA A 154 -18.01 13.37 -0.46
CA ALA A 154 -17.40 12.39 0.44
C ALA A 154 -17.39 10.98 -0.17
N ALA A 155 -18.51 10.57 -0.78
CA ALA A 155 -18.61 9.29 -1.48
C ALA A 155 -17.55 9.14 -2.59
N LEU A 156 -17.40 10.18 -3.41
CA LEU A 156 -16.44 10.20 -4.52
C LEU A 156 -15.00 10.14 -4.01
N LEU A 157 -14.66 10.95 -3.00
CA LEU A 157 -13.31 11.03 -2.46
C LEU A 157 -12.89 9.70 -1.83
N VAL A 158 -13.71 9.15 -0.94
CA VAL A 158 -13.42 7.87 -0.26
C VAL A 158 -13.29 6.73 -1.28
N ALA A 159 -14.22 6.63 -2.24
CA ALA A 159 -14.15 5.58 -3.27
C ALA A 159 -12.89 5.68 -4.15
N THR A 160 -12.46 6.90 -4.46
CA THR A 160 -11.24 7.15 -5.24
C THR A 160 -10.00 6.66 -4.49
N LEU A 161 -9.88 6.98 -3.21
CA LEU A 161 -8.73 6.61 -2.38
C LEU A 161 -8.72 5.10 -2.06
N ASP A 162 -9.88 4.51 -1.73
CA ASP A 162 -10.00 3.06 -1.52
C ASP A 162 -9.66 2.26 -2.78
N GLY A 163 -10.15 2.71 -3.94
CA GLY A 163 -9.83 2.11 -5.23
C GLY A 163 -8.34 2.20 -5.54
N ALA A 164 -7.71 3.35 -5.25
CA ALA A 164 -6.28 3.53 -5.46
C ALA A 164 -5.45 2.59 -4.60
N ARG A 165 -5.74 2.54 -3.29
CA ARG A 165 -5.09 1.63 -2.34
C ARG A 165 -5.26 0.17 -2.74
N THR A 166 -6.48 -0.24 -3.09
CA THR A 166 -6.76 -1.61 -3.53
C THR A 166 -5.94 -1.97 -4.76
N ARG A 167 -5.86 -1.05 -5.73
CA ARG A 167 -5.10 -1.24 -6.96
C ARG A 167 -3.59 -1.29 -6.71
N GLN A 168 -3.06 -0.44 -5.84
CA GLN A 168 -1.67 -0.51 -5.42
C GLN A 168 -1.37 -1.89 -4.83
N ILE A 169 -2.13 -2.32 -3.82
CA ILE A 169 -1.92 -3.62 -3.18
C ILE A 169 -2.03 -4.80 -4.15
N THR A 170 -2.98 -4.74 -5.09
CA THR A 170 -3.26 -5.87 -6.00
C THR A 170 -2.28 -5.95 -7.18
N LEU A 171 -1.73 -4.81 -7.61
CA LEU A 171 -0.91 -4.72 -8.83
C LEU A 171 0.56 -4.40 -8.57
N SER A 172 0.90 -3.90 -7.38
CA SER A 172 2.29 -3.83 -6.95
C SER A 172 2.85 -5.24 -6.96
N ARG A 173 3.91 -5.46 -7.75
CA ARG A 173 4.76 -6.63 -7.53
C ARG A 173 5.43 -6.38 -6.19
N GLY A 174 4.98 -7.06 -5.14
CA GLY A 174 5.66 -7.03 -3.86
C GLY A 174 7.15 -7.32 -4.03
N ALA A 175 7.97 -6.81 -3.13
CA ALA A 175 9.43 -6.99 -3.11
C ALA A 175 9.89 -8.47 -3.12
N THR A 176 8.97 -9.44 -3.05
CA THR A 176 9.25 -10.87 -3.14
C THR A 176 9.47 -11.40 -4.56
N ALA A 177 9.22 -10.60 -5.61
CA ALA A 177 9.33 -11.06 -7.00
C ALA A 177 10.52 -10.45 -7.79
N ALA A 178 11.32 -9.55 -7.20
CA ALA A 178 12.31 -8.75 -7.96
C ALA A 178 13.77 -9.22 -7.84
N ASP A 179 14.12 -10.15 -6.95
CA ASP A 179 15.51 -10.60 -6.77
C ASP A 179 15.85 -11.96 -7.42
N GLY A 180 14.98 -12.46 -8.32
CA GLY A 180 15.06 -13.82 -8.83
C GLY A 180 15.61 -14.04 -10.24
N ASP A 181 15.75 -13.01 -11.09
CA ASP A 181 15.90 -13.28 -12.54
C ASP A 181 16.73 -12.26 -13.34
N GLU A 182 17.82 -11.73 -12.79
CA GLU A 182 18.82 -10.99 -13.59
C GLU A 182 20.26 -11.31 -13.16
N ALA A 183 20.66 -12.60 -13.22
CA ALA A 183 22.07 -12.97 -13.07
C ALA A 183 22.43 -14.35 -13.68
N GLU A 184 21.93 -14.73 -14.85
CA GLU A 184 22.55 -15.80 -15.65
C GLU A 184 22.65 -15.41 -17.13
N GLY A 185 23.51 -14.43 -17.40
CA GLY A 185 24.05 -14.15 -18.71
C GLY A 185 25.53 -13.82 -18.55
N GLU A 186 26.38 -14.53 -19.30
CA GLU A 186 27.82 -14.29 -19.48
C GLU A 186 28.77 -14.88 -18.42
N SER A 187 29.20 -16.14 -18.65
CA SER A 187 30.63 -16.51 -18.66
C SER A 187 30.81 -18.04 -18.67
N ALA A 188 31.01 -18.63 -19.86
CA ALA A 188 31.82 -19.84 -20.01
C ALA A 188 32.25 -20.04 -21.46
N ALA A 189 33.26 -19.28 -21.89
CA ALA A 189 34.08 -19.63 -23.05
C ALA A 189 35.56 -19.71 -22.62
N ALA A 190 36.14 -20.90 -22.84
CA ALA A 190 37.57 -21.23 -22.85
C ALA A 190 38.27 -21.27 -21.45
N GLU A 191 39.03 -22.28 -21.04
CA GLU A 191 39.91 -23.22 -21.75
C GLU A 191 40.21 -24.49 -20.91
N ARG A 192 40.72 -25.52 -21.62
CA ARG A 192 41.57 -26.67 -21.21
C ARG A 192 40.82 -27.90 -20.68
N SER A 193 41.17 -29.15 -21.04
CA SER A 193 42.17 -29.74 -21.94
C SER A 193 42.03 -31.27 -21.81
N ASP A 194 42.12 -31.98 -22.93
CA ASP A 194 42.65 -33.35 -23.09
C ASP A 194 41.83 -34.57 -22.62
N GLY A 195 41.74 -35.58 -23.50
CA GLY A 195 41.12 -36.88 -23.25
C GLY A 195 40.58 -37.57 -24.51
N SER A 196 41.45 -38.34 -25.17
CA SER A 196 41.19 -39.18 -26.35
C SER A 196 40.22 -40.36 -26.14
N ASP A 197 39.38 -40.63 -27.14
CA ASP A 197 39.02 -41.93 -27.77
C ASP A 197 37.70 -41.68 -28.52
N GLY A 198 37.51 -41.95 -29.82
CA GLY A 198 37.90 -43.14 -30.57
C GLY A 198 36.63 -43.83 -31.04
N SER A 199 36.13 -43.50 -32.23
CA SER A 199 35.50 -44.42 -33.20
C SER A 199 34.91 -43.67 -34.40
N ASP A 200 35.41 -44.06 -35.57
CA ASP A 200 34.81 -43.91 -36.88
C ASP A 200 33.37 -44.47 -36.90
N ASP A 201 32.48 -43.82 -37.64
CA ASP A 201 31.80 -44.47 -38.77
C ASP A 201 31.14 -43.43 -39.67
N SER A 202 31.11 -43.79 -40.95
CA SER A 202 30.95 -42.97 -42.14
C SER A 202 29.51 -42.77 -42.61
N ASP A 203 29.38 -41.84 -43.55
CA ASP A 203 28.53 -41.83 -44.76
C ASP A 203 27.72 -40.52 -44.87
N ASP A 204 28.13 -39.54 -45.67
CA ASP A 204 28.12 -39.42 -47.15
C ASP A 204 26.84 -38.78 -47.71
N SER A 205 27.09 -37.80 -48.59
CA SER A 205 26.21 -37.26 -49.65
C SER A 205 25.13 -36.23 -49.23
N ASP A 206 24.82 -35.18 -49.97
CA ASP A 206 25.39 -34.46 -51.12
C ASP A 206 24.45 -33.26 -51.38
N GLY A 207 25.00 -32.17 -51.92
CA GLY A 207 24.28 -31.33 -52.89
C GLY A 207 23.42 -30.18 -52.36
N SER A 208 23.91 -28.96 -52.53
CA SER A 208 23.52 -28.06 -53.64
C SER A 208 23.55 -26.59 -53.24
N ASP A 209 24.20 -25.83 -54.11
CA ASP A 209 24.59 -24.43 -54.07
C ASP A 209 23.45 -23.40 -54.24
N GLU A 210 23.89 -22.14 -54.19
CA GLU A 210 23.36 -20.91 -54.84
C GLU A 210 22.41 -20.03 -54.01
N ASP A 211 22.45 -18.70 -54.06
CA ASP A 211 23.46 -17.69 -54.43
C ASP A 211 22.79 -16.32 -54.11
N GLY A 212 23.61 -15.28 -53.88
CA GLY A 212 23.22 -13.86 -53.99
C GLY A 212 22.33 -13.28 -52.87
N SER A 213 22.51 -12.05 -52.40
CA SER A 213 23.27 -10.93 -52.92
C SER A 213 23.39 -9.85 -51.83
N ALA A 214 24.53 -9.17 -51.83
CA ALA A 214 24.87 -8.04 -50.99
C ALA A 214 23.96 -6.81 -51.22
N ASP A 215 23.79 -6.01 -50.16
CA ASP A 215 23.65 -4.55 -50.28
C ASP A 215 24.42 -3.88 -49.14
N GLU A 216 25.48 -3.16 -49.51
CA GLU A 216 26.25 -2.27 -48.66
C GLU A 216 25.76 -0.84 -48.89
N GLY A 217 25.55 -0.06 -47.82
CA GLY A 217 25.02 1.29 -47.96
C GLY A 217 25.21 2.23 -46.77
N SER A 218 26.48 2.41 -46.36
CA SER A 218 27.07 3.56 -45.65
C SER A 218 26.22 4.48 -44.73
N GLY A 219 26.66 4.55 -43.46
CA GLY A 219 27.27 5.79 -42.94
C GLY A 219 26.42 6.71 -42.03
N HIS A 220 26.77 6.78 -40.75
CA HIS A 220 27.10 8.05 -40.07
C HIS A 220 27.73 7.79 -38.69
N ALA A 221 28.83 8.48 -38.38
CA ALA A 221 29.44 8.53 -37.06
C ALA A 221 28.58 9.39 -36.10
N PRO A 222 28.66 9.18 -34.77
CA PRO A 222 27.82 9.90 -33.82
C PRO A 222 28.39 11.31 -33.57
N SER A 223 27.55 12.32 -33.74
CA SER A 223 27.85 13.68 -33.30
C SER A 223 27.56 13.83 -31.82
N ASP A 224 28.60 14.24 -31.10
CA ASP A 224 28.59 14.68 -29.71
C ASP A 224 27.55 15.77 -29.49
N GLY A 225 26.65 15.54 -28.54
CA GLY A 225 25.50 16.39 -28.27
C GLY A 225 25.18 16.38 -26.78
N THR A 226 26.02 17.03 -25.99
CA THR A 226 25.74 17.38 -24.60
C THR A 226 24.51 18.27 -24.53
N ALA A 227 23.36 17.70 -24.22
CA ALA A 227 22.18 18.41 -23.74
C ALA A 227 21.87 17.91 -22.33
N GLY A 228 21.84 18.83 -21.38
CA GLY A 228 21.74 18.55 -19.95
C GLY A 228 20.62 17.57 -19.62
N VAL A 229 21.02 16.43 -19.07
CA VAL A 229 20.11 15.53 -18.37
C VAL A 229 19.65 16.28 -17.12
N SER A 230 18.39 16.67 -17.14
CA SER A 230 17.64 17.09 -15.96
C SER A 230 17.84 16.06 -14.86
N ASP A 231 18.33 16.54 -13.72
CA ASP A 231 18.55 15.84 -12.45
C ASP A 231 17.21 15.43 -11.80
N THR A 232 16.43 14.63 -12.52
CA THR A 232 15.11 14.13 -12.09
C THR A 232 14.99 12.61 -12.24
N ALA A 233 16.03 11.94 -12.73
CA ALA A 233 16.00 10.52 -13.08
C ALA A 233 16.19 9.56 -11.89
N ASP A 234 16.41 10.07 -10.68
CA ASP A 234 16.76 9.24 -9.52
C ASP A 234 15.77 9.37 -8.34
N ARG A 235 14.57 9.94 -8.58
CA ARG A 235 13.49 9.84 -7.60
C ARG A 235 12.65 8.60 -7.93
N PRO A 236 12.48 7.66 -7.00
CA PRO A 236 11.56 6.55 -7.20
C PRO A 236 10.18 7.10 -7.56
N GLU A 237 9.51 6.48 -8.54
CA GLU A 237 8.14 6.88 -8.87
C GLU A 237 7.27 6.75 -7.61
N PRO A 238 6.46 7.76 -7.28
CA PRO A 238 5.64 7.72 -6.08
C PRO A 238 4.68 6.54 -6.13
N ALA A 239 4.36 5.96 -4.97
CA ALA A 239 3.39 4.88 -4.89
C ALA A 239 2.08 5.27 -5.61
N TYR A 240 1.43 4.32 -6.28
CA TYR A 240 0.22 4.60 -7.07
C TYR A 240 -0.86 5.36 -6.27
N THR A 241 -1.06 5.01 -5.00
CA THR A 241 -2.00 5.67 -4.08
C THR A 241 -1.59 7.11 -3.81
N ARG A 242 -0.28 7.40 -3.69
CA ARG A 242 0.23 8.78 -3.55
C ARG A 242 -0.10 9.61 -4.77
N ALA A 243 0.18 9.10 -5.98
CA ALA A 243 -0.14 9.79 -7.22
C ALA A 243 -1.65 10.09 -7.35
N VAL A 244 -2.51 9.16 -6.93
CA VAL A 244 -3.97 9.38 -6.90
C VAL A 244 -4.38 10.36 -5.81
N ALA A 245 -3.76 10.33 -4.63
CA ALA A 245 -4.02 11.31 -3.56
C ALA A 245 -3.66 12.74 -3.99
N GLU A 246 -2.51 12.94 -4.65
CA GLU A 246 -2.13 14.23 -5.24
C GLU A 246 -3.09 14.68 -6.35
N ALA A 247 -3.60 13.73 -7.14
CA ALA A 247 -4.63 14.02 -8.13
C ALA A 247 -5.98 14.37 -7.48
N ALA A 248 -6.36 13.70 -6.39
CA ALA A 248 -7.57 13.98 -5.63
C ALA A 248 -7.52 15.38 -5.02
N LEU A 249 -6.37 15.78 -4.45
CA LEU A 249 -6.18 17.16 -3.97
C LEU A 249 -6.37 18.18 -5.09
N ARG A 250 -5.74 18.01 -6.25
CA ARG A 250 -5.84 18.97 -7.37
C ARG A 250 -7.18 18.95 -8.12
N ARG A 251 -7.84 17.80 -8.19
CA ARG A 251 -9.03 17.60 -9.06
C ARG A 251 -10.34 17.54 -8.29
N ILE A 252 -10.30 17.20 -7.01
CA ILE A 252 -11.47 17.14 -6.14
C ILE A 252 -11.40 18.27 -5.11
N VAL A 253 -10.30 18.44 -4.38
CA VAL A 253 -10.23 19.42 -3.27
C VAL A 253 -10.00 20.85 -3.73
N GLU A 254 -9.06 21.10 -4.64
CA GLU A 254 -8.73 22.44 -5.15
C GLU A 254 -9.97 23.16 -5.71
N PRO A 255 -10.84 22.50 -6.50
CA PRO A 255 -12.07 23.13 -6.95
C PRO A 255 -13.05 23.47 -5.83
N LEU A 256 -12.97 22.83 -4.65
CA LEU A 256 -13.85 23.10 -3.51
C LEU A 256 -13.41 24.35 -2.74
N LEU A 257 -12.15 24.78 -2.85
CA LEU A 257 -11.65 25.92 -2.10
C LEU A 257 -12.37 27.22 -2.47
N ALA A 258 -12.69 28.01 -1.45
CA ALA A 258 -13.16 29.38 -1.64
C ALA A 258 -12.06 30.25 -2.26
N ALA A 259 -12.46 31.38 -2.86
CA ALA A 259 -11.52 32.27 -3.52
C ALA A 259 -10.44 32.79 -2.55
N GLY A 260 -9.18 32.49 -2.85
CA GLY A 260 -8.03 32.92 -2.04
C GLY A 260 -7.62 31.94 -0.92
N ALA A 261 -8.32 30.82 -0.75
CA ALA A 261 -7.85 29.72 0.08
C ALA A 261 -6.76 28.93 -0.66
N GLU A 262 -5.73 28.50 0.08
CA GLU A 262 -4.62 27.72 -0.47
C GLU A 262 -4.91 26.23 -0.39
N LEU A 263 -4.43 25.48 -1.39
CA LEU A 263 -4.52 24.02 -1.37
C LEU A 263 -3.51 23.47 -0.36
N PRO A 264 -3.95 22.67 0.62
CA PRO A 264 -3.07 22.08 1.61
C PRO A 264 -2.09 21.06 0.98
N SER A 265 -0.90 20.95 1.57
CA SER A 265 0.13 20.00 1.14
C SER A 265 -0.25 18.56 1.50
N LEU A 266 -0.05 17.64 0.55
CA LEU A 266 -0.16 16.20 0.87
C LEU A 266 0.92 15.76 1.87
N GLU A 267 2.12 16.35 1.81
CA GLU A 267 3.21 15.97 2.71
C GLU A 267 2.88 16.34 4.16
N ASP A 268 2.29 17.52 4.37
CA ASP A 268 1.84 17.95 5.70
C ASP A 268 0.71 17.04 6.20
N GLY A 269 -0.22 16.65 5.31
CA GLY A 269 -1.28 15.69 5.63
C GLY A 269 -0.75 14.30 6.00
N ILE A 270 0.26 13.79 5.29
CA ILE A 270 0.91 12.53 5.63
C ILE A 270 1.62 12.63 6.99
N ALA A 271 2.33 13.74 7.24
CA ALA A 271 3.04 13.97 8.49
C ALA A 271 2.10 14.06 9.69
N ALA A 272 0.94 14.72 9.54
CA ALA A 272 -0.08 14.83 10.58
C ALA A 272 -0.63 13.45 11.01
N MET A 273 -0.63 12.48 10.10
CA MET A 273 -1.16 11.14 10.32
C MET A 273 -0.09 10.07 10.59
N ALA A 274 1.18 10.47 10.71
CA ALA A 274 2.22 9.57 11.14
C ALA A 274 1.88 9.03 12.55
N PRO A 275 2.10 7.74 12.83
CA PRO A 275 1.97 7.24 14.19
C PRO A 275 2.88 8.07 15.09
N VAL A 276 2.33 8.58 16.20
CA VAL A 276 3.15 9.15 17.27
C VAL A 276 4.01 7.99 17.77
N ASP A 277 5.33 8.09 17.62
CA ASP A 277 6.25 7.04 18.07
C ASP A 277 5.93 6.67 19.52
N GLU A 278 5.57 5.39 19.75
CA GLU A 278 5.25 4.89 21.08
C GLU A 278 6.48 4.88 22.02
N ASP A 279 7.68 5.09 21.46
CA ASP A 279 8.96 5.19 22.17
C ASP A 279 9.15 6.53 22.91
N GLU A 280 8.27 7.53 22.74
CA GLU A 280 8.34 8.79 23.50
C GLU A 280 7.54 8.78 24.81
N ARG A 281 6.96 7.64 25.22
CA ARG A 281 6.35 7.46 26.55
C ARG A 281 7.36 6.87 27.55
N GLU A 282 8.41 7.63 27.87
CA GLU A 282 9.29 7.36 29.05
C GLU A 282 8.72 7.95 30.36
#